data_AF-A0A2G9LJ00-F1
#
_entry.id   AF-A0A2G9LJ00-F1
#
_cell.length_a   1.000
_cell.length_b   1.000
_cell.length_c   1.000
_cell.angle_alpha   90.00
_cell.angle_beta   90.00
_cell.angle_gamma   90.00
#
_symmetry.space_group_name_H-M   'P 1'
#
loop_
_entity.id
_entity.type
_entity.pdbx_description
1 polymer ?
#
loop_
_entity_poly.entity_id
_entity_poly.type
_entity_poly.pdbx_seq_one_letter_code
_entity_poly.pdbx_strand_id
1 'polypeptide(L)'
;MATKSKKTEVYAPDKTIVEKAKEFIRVKKNMLLLVFISIIFGIVVIGSGFLLLYINEVYGKNNIIKINNQSQNAMNTTTQTNVELSENTVIFFHANWCQHCQTMKPIVNELIQAGYPIVNAETNTEIGKLIAVKYPNIHSIPTFICYGSGKTKIGKQNKEALIDFVDKCRVEGK
;
A
#
# COMPACT_ATOMS: atom_id res chain seq x y z
N MET A 1 79.42 5.91 55.68
CA MET A 1 78.03 6.41 55.79
C MET A 1 77.16 5.64 54.81
N ALA A 2 76.27 4.78 55.30
CA ALA A 2 75.41 3.94 54.47
C ALA A 2 74.17 4.72 54.00
N THR A 3 73.90 4.74 52.70
CA THR A 3 72.70 5.34 52.11
C THR A 3 71.55 4.31 52.10
N LYS A 4 70.49 4.59 52.85
CA LYS A 4 69.29 3.74 52.94
C LYS A 4 68.36 4.05 51.76
N SER A 5 68.26 3.13 50.80
CA SER A 5 67.35 3.23 49.66
C SER A 5 65.89 3.08 50.12
N LYS A 6 65.05 4.07 49.83
CA LYS A 6 63.61 4.07 50.13
C LYS A 6 62.87 3.41 48.96
N LYS A 7 62.48 2.14 49.14
CA LYS A 7 61.69 1.38 48.17
C LYS A 7 60.28 1.99 48.08
N THR A 8 59.87 2.43 46.89
CA THR A 8 58.50 2.83 46.61
C THR A 8 57.63 1.58 46.48
N GLU A 9 56.72 1.40 47.43
CA GLU A 9 55.75 0.31 47.43
C GLU A 9 54.66 0.62 46.41
N VAL A 10 54.61 -0.17 45.33
CA VAL A 10 53.57 -0.06 44.30
C VAL A 10 52.28 -0.61 44.90
N TYR A 11 51.33 0.27 45.21
CA TYR A 11 50.01 -0.08 45.72
C TYR A 11 49.20 -0.81 44.64
N ALA A 12 49.17 -2.15 44.72
CA ALA A 12 48.26 -2.97 43.93
C ALA A 12 46.90 -3.01 44.64
N PRO A 13 45.79 -2.62 43.97
CA PRO A 13 44.48 -2.64 44.60
C PRO A 13 44.09 -4.07 44.97
N ASP A 14 43.52 -4.23 46.17
CA ASP A 14 43.00 -5.51 46.67
C ASP A 14 42.08 -6.16 45.62
N LYS A 15 42.37 -7.43 45.28
CA LYS A 15 41.62 -8.24 44.31
C LYS A 15 40.11 -8.26 44.64
N THR A 16 39.76 -8.17 45.91
CA THR A 16 38.38 -8.11 46.41
C THR A 16 37.65 -6.84 45.93
N ILE A 17 38.36 -5.72 45.83
CA ILE A 17 37.81 -4.44 45.36
C ILE A 17 37.62 -4.47 43.85
N VAL A 18 38.55 -5.10 43.13
CA VAL A 18 38.45 -5.26 41.67
C VAL A 18 37.27 -6.15 41.27
N GLU A 19 37.04 -7.26 41.97
CA GLU A 19 35.88 -8.13 41.68
C GLU A 19 34.55 -7.47 42.05
N LYS A 20 34.45 -6.76 43.18
CA LYS A 20 33.26 -5.97 43.51
C LYS A 20 32.96 -4.88 42.48
N ALA A 21 33.99 -4.23 41.94
CA ALA A 21 33.85 -3.25 40.87
C ALA A 21 33.34 -3.90 39.57
N LYS A 22 33.85 -5.08 39.20
CA LYS A 22 33.37 -5.83 38.02
C LYS A 22 31.91 -6.26 38.16
N GLU A 23 31.51 -6.76 39.33
CA GLU A 23 30.11 -7.10 39.61
C GLU A 23 29.21 -5.86 39.52
N PHE A 24 29.63 -4.73 40.11
CA PHE A 24 28.88 -3.48 40.03
C PHE A 24 28.72 -2.97 38.59
N ILE A 25 29.78 -3.04 37.79
CA ILE A 25 29.77 -2.67 36.37
C ILE A 25 28.85 -3.62 35.58
N ARG A 26 28.89 -4.93 35.86
CA ARG A 26 28.03 -5.93 35.20
C ARG A 26 26.56 -5.68 35.52
N VAL A 27 26.23 -5.44 36.78
CA VAL A 27 24.85 -5.13 37.22
C VAL A 27 24.36 -3.84 36.57
N LYS A 28 25.18 -2.78 36.54
CA LYS A 28 24.81 -1.51 35.92
C LYS A 28 24.64 -1.61 34.40
N LYS A 29 25.49 -2.40 33.72
CA LYS A 29 25.37 -2.67 32.29
C LYS A 29 24.09 -3.47 31.97
N ASN A 30 23.78 -4.50 32.75
CA ASN A 30 22.56 -5.28 32.58
C ASN A 30 21.30 -4.45 32.89
N MET A 31 21.34 -3.63 33.93
CA MET A 31 20.26 -2.70 34.27
C MET A 31 20.02 -1.69 33.13
N LEU A 32 21.08 -1.11 32.59
CA LEU A 32 21.00 -0.17 31.47
C LEU A 32 20.48 -0.84 30.20
N LEU A 33 20.92 -2.08 29.92
CA LEU A 33 20.44 -2.86 28.78
C LEU A 33 18.93 -3.14 28.86
N LEU A 34 18.41 -3.47 30.04
CA LEU A 34 16.98 -3.70 30.25
C LEU A 34 16.14 -2.43 30.04
N VAL A 35 16.66 -1.27 30.46
CA VAL A 35 16.01 0.03 30.22
C VAL A 35 15.89 0.30 28.71
N PHE A 36 16.96 0.08 27.93
CA PHE A 36 16.89 0.25 26.48
C PHE A 36 15.89 -0.70 25.81
N ILE A 37 15.84 -1.97 26.23
CA ILE A 37 14.86 -2.95 25.71
C ILE A 37 13.43 -2.48 25.99
N SER A 38 13.15 -1.97 27.19
CA SER A 38 11.80 -1.46 27.53
C SER A 38 11.40 -0.23 26.70
N ILE A 39 12.35 0.66 26.38
CA ILE A 39 12.08 1.85 25.56
C ILE A 39 11.77 1.43 24.12
N ILE A 40 12.57 0.52 23.54
CA ILE A 40 12.33 0.02 22.18
C ILE A 40 11.01 -0.74 22.10
N PHE A 41 10.70 -1.58 23.09
CA PHE A 41 9.43 -2.30 23.13
C PHE A 41 8.24 -1.33 23.24
N GLY A 42 8.36 -0.27 24.06
CA GLY A 42 7.37 0.80 24.14
C GLY A 42 7.14 1.49 22.80
N ILE A 43 8.20 1.84 22.07
CA ILE A 43 8.11 2.47 20.74
C ILE A 43 7.44 1.53 19.74
N VAL A 44 7.76 0.24 19.75
CA VAL A 44 7.15 -0.76 18.85
C VAL A 44 5.67 -0.94 19.16
N VAL A 45 5.29 -1.05 20.44
CA VAL A 45 3.88 -1.22 20.85
C VAL A 45 3.06 0.02 20.50
N ILE A 46 3.56 1.21 20.86
CA ILE A 46 2.89 2.49 20.57
C ILE A 46 2.81 2.70 19.04
N GLY A 47 3.89 2.44 18.32
CA GLY A 47 3.94 2.56 16.86
C GLY A 47 3.01 1.59 16.15
N SER A 48 2.93 0.34 16.62
CA SER A 48 2.03 -0.67 16.05
C SER A 48 0.54 -0.32 16.25
N GLY A 49 0.17 0.17 17.44
CA GLY A 49 -1.19 0.65 17.70
C GLY A 49 -1.54 1.90 16.88
N PHE A 50 -0.61 2.85 16.78
CA PHE A 50 -0.80 4.05 15.98
C PHE A 50 -0.90 3.73 14.48
N LEU A 51 -0.13 2.75 13.99
CA LEU A 51 -0.22 2.27 12.61
C LEU A 51 -1.58 1.62 12.33
N LEU A 52 -2.11 0.81 13.25
CA LEU A 52 -3.44 0.20 13.12
C LEU A 52 -4.58 1.23 13.12
N LEU A 53 -4.47 2.29 13.94
CA LEU A 53 -5.44 3.39 13.90
C LEU A 53 -5.30 4.22 12.61
N TYR A 54 -4.07 4.47 12.16
CA TYR A 54 -3.80 5.19 10.92
C TYR A 54 -4.35 4.45 9.69
N ILE A 55 -4.18 3.12 9.61
CA ILE A 55 -4.79 2.35 8.52
C ILE A 55 -6.32 2.37 8.62
N ASN A 56 -6.93 2.34 9.80
CA ASN A 56 -8.39 2.43 9.92
C ASN A 56 -8.94 3.78 9.47
N GLU A 57 -8.24 4.89 9.71
CA GLU A 57 -8.69 6.21 9.28
C GLU A 57 -8.49 6.44 7.77
N VAL A 58 -7.40 5.91 7.20
CA VAL A 58 -7.08 6.04 5.77
C VAL A 58 -7.84 5.02 4.90
N TYR A 59 -8.08 3.80 5.40
CA TYR A 59 -8.82 2.75 4.66
C TYR A 59 -10.30 2.67 5.03
N GLY A 60 -10.73 3.17 6.20
CA GLY A 60 -12.10 3.04 6.70
C GLY A 60 -13.12 4.03 6.13
N LYS A 61 -12.72 4.95 5.24
CA LYS A 61 -13.60 5.98 4.68
C LYS A 61 -13.88 5.81 3.18
N ASN A 62 -14.05 4.58 2.69
CA ASN A 62 -14.22 4.35 1.25
C ASN A 62 -15.56 3.75 0.78
N ASN A 63 -16.56 3.55 1.65
CA ASN A 63 -17.75 2.77 1.22
C ASN A 63 -19.13 3.43 1.40
N ILE A 64 -19.26 4.72 1.70
CA ILE A 64 -20.57 5.40 1.56
C ILE A 64 -20.39 6.85 1.07
N ILE A 65 -20.57 7.06 -0.23
CA ILE A 65 -20.90 8.39 -0.75
C ILE A 65 -22.43 8.52 -0.69
N LYS A 66 -22.94 9.29 0.28
CA LYS A 66 -24.33 9.82 0.23
C LYS A 66 -24.27 11.16 -0.52
N ILE A 67 -24.58 11.20 -1.81
CA ILE A 67 -24.90 12.47 -2.48
C ILE A 67 -26.42 12.66 -2.45
N ASN A 68 -26.84 13.64 -1.68
CA ASN A 68 -28.16 14.24 -1.71
C ASN A 68 -28.32 15.08 -2.98
N ASN A 69 -29.31 14.74 -3.80
CA ASN A 69 -29.68 15.52 -4.98
C ASN A 69 -30.30 16.86 -4.56
N GLN A 70 -29.62 17.98 -4.84
CA GLN A 70 -30.31 19.27 -5.03
C GLN A 70 -29.51 20.23 -5.94
N SER A 71 -29.84 20.17 -7.23
CA SER A 71 -29.88 21.25 -8.25
C SER A 71 -28.95 22.46 -8.11
N GLN A 72 -28.05 22.67 -9.09
CA GLN A 72 -27.87 23.97 -9.76
C GLN A 72 -27.56 23.79 -11.26
N ASN A 73 -28.41 24.40 -12.09
CA ASN A 73 -28.28 24.50 -13.54
C ASN A 73 -27.12 25.43 -13.93
N ALA A 74 -26.15 24.94 -14.70
CA ALA A 74 -25.41 25.70 -15.71
C ALA A 74 -24.54 24.78 -16.57
N MET A 75 -24.56 25.02 -17.88
CA MET A 75 -23.84 24.32 -18.94
C MET A 75 -22.33 24.19 -18.69
N ASN A 76 -21.91 23.06 -18.13
CA ASN A 76 -20.65 22.39 -18.46
C ASN A 76 -20.88 20.88 -18.32
N THR A 77 -20.57 20.10 -19.35
CA THR A 77 -20.74 18.65 -19.35
C THR A 77 -19.66 18.03 -18.46
N THR A 78 -19.77 18.24 -17.15
CA THR A 78 -19.18 17.37 -16.16
C THR A 78 -20.17 16.23 -16.01
N THR A 79 -20.08 15.25 -16.91
CA THR A 79 -20.68 13.94 -16.70
C THR A 79 -20.02 13.35 -15.45
N GLN A 80 -20.54 13.72 -14.26
CA GLN A 80 -20.41 12.94 -13.05
C GLN A 80 -21.12 11.61 -13.33
N THR A 81 -20.42 10.76 -14.07
CA THR A 81 -20.80 9.36 -14.20
C THR A 81 -20.57 8.76 -12.83
N ASN A 82 -21.66 8.55 -12.09
CA ASN A 82 -21.67 7.59 -11.00
C ASN A 82 -21.40 6.22 -11.64
N VAL A 83 -20.13 5.92 -11.89
CA VAL A 83 -19.72 4.62 -12.41
C VAL A 83 -19.85 3.64 -11.25
N GLU A 84 -20.99 2.96 -11.19
CA GLU A 84 -21.23 1.88 -10.25
C GLU A 84 -20.34 0.68 -10.63
N LEU A 85 -19.20 0.57 -9.96
CA LEU A 85 -18.28 -0.56 -10.12
C LEU A 85 -18.83 -1.76 -9.35
N SER A 86 -19.49 -2.67 -10.07
CA SER A 86 -19.92 -3.96 -9.54
C SER A 86 -18.78 -4.98 -9.61
N GLU A 87 -18.83 -6.04 -8.80
CA GLU A 87 -17.85 -7.15 -8.83
C GLU A 87 -17.72 -7.79 -10.22
N ASN A 88 -18.78 -7.73 -11.03
CA ASN A 88 -18.86 -8.27 -12.40
C ASN A 88 -18.35 -7.31 -13.48
N THR A 89 -17.85 -6.13 -13.10
CA THR A 89 -17.40 -5.10 -14.04
C THR A 89 -15.96 -5.35 -14.47
N VAL A 90 -15.70 -5.26 -15.78
CA VAL A 90 -14.33 -5.24 -16.33
C VAL A 90 -13.85 -3.80 -16.47
N ILE A 91 -12.65 -3.52 -16.00
CA ILE A 91 -11.99 -2.22 -16.20
C ILE A 91 -11.03 -2.33 -17.37
N PHE A 92 -11.15 -1.41 -18.33
CA PHE A 92 -10.16 -1.20 -19.38
C PHE A 92 -9.20 -0.11 -18.92
N PHE A 93 -8.05 -0.51 -18.37
CA PHE A 93 -6.99 0.40 -17.93
C PHE A 93 -6.06 0.75 -19.09
N HIS A 94 -6.03 2.02 -19.50
CA HIS A 94 -5.39 2.45 -20.74
C HIS A 94 -4.84 3.88 -20.70
N ALA A 95 -4.12 4.30 -21.74
CA ALA A 95 -3.73 5.71 -21.94
C ALA A 95 -3.95 6.16 -23.39
N ASN A 96 -4.18 7.47 -23.59
CA ASN A 96 -4.49 8.03 -24.92
C ASN A 96 -3.30 8.04 -25.88
N TRP A 97 -2.08 8.14 -25.35
CA TRP A 97 -0.83 8.14 -26.13
C TRP A 97 -0.38 6.72 -26.55
N CYS A 98 -1.02 5.66 -26.05
CA CYS A 98 -0.60 4.29 -26.33
C CYS A 98 -1.25 3.75 -27.61
N GLN A 99 -0.43 3.44 -28.62
CA GLN A 99 -0.89 2.91 -29.91
C GLN A 99 -1.71 1.61 -29.78
N HIS A 100 -1.27 0.68 -28.93
CA HIS A 100 -2.01 -0.56 -28.69
C HIS A 100 -3.37 -0.32 -28.02
N CYS A 101 -3.46 0.68 -27.14
CA CYS A 101 -4.73 1.09 -26.54
C CYS A 101 -5.68 1.67 -27.59
N GLN A 102 -5.17 2.49 -28.51
CA GLN A 102 -5.99 3.08 -29.58
C GLN A 102 -6.62 2.02 -30.50
N THR A 103 -5.93 0.89 -30.71
CA THR A 103 -6.50 -0.25 -31.45
C THR A 103 -7.60 -0.96 -30.65
N MET A 104 -7.49 -1.03 -29.32
CA MET A 104 -8.49 -1.68 -28.46
C MET A 104 -9.73 -0.82 -28.21
N LYS A 105 -9.58 0.51 -28.15
CA LYS A 105 -10.69 1.46 -27.91
C LYS A 105 -11.96 1.21 -28.73
N PRO A 106 -11.91 1.06 -30.08
CA PRO A 106 -13.12 0.82 -30.85
C PRO A 106 -13.82 -0.49 -30.47
N ILE A 107 -13.05 -1.55 -30.20
CA ILE A 107 -13.58 -2.86 -29.76
C ILE A 107 -14.25 -2.72 -28.38
N VAL A 108 -13.58 -2.05 -27.44
CA VAL A 108 -14.11 -1.81 -26.10
C VAL A 108 -15.40 -0.99 -26.15
N ASN A 109 -15.41 0.09 -26.94
CA ASN A 109 -16.58 0.95 -27.09
C ASN A 109 -17.77 0.20 -27.72
N GLU A 110 -17.51 -0.69 -28.70
CA GLU A 110 -18.54 -1.54 -29.28
C GLU A 110 -19.17 -2.46 -28.22
N LEU A 111 -18.35 -3.11 -27.37
CA LEU A 111 -18.84 -3.97 -26.30
C LEU A 111 -19.62 -3.20 -25.24
N ILE A 112 -19.17 -2.00 -24.85
CA ILE A 112 -19.92 -1.13 -23.94
C ILE A 112 -21.29 -0.80 -24.52
N GLN A 113 -21.36 -0.44 -25.80
CA GLN A 113 -22.63 -0.15 -26.48
C GLN A 113 -23.53 -1.39 -26.59
N ALA A 114 -22.95 -2.58 -26.69
CA ALA A 114 -23.67 -3.85 -26.65
C ALA A 114 -24.12 -4.27 -25.23
N GLY A 115 -23.82 -3.45 -24.20
CA GLY A 115 -24.28 -3.69 -22.82
C GLY A 115 -23.34 -4.53 -21.98
N TYR A 116 -22.10 -4.79 -22.43
CA TYR A 116 -21.11 -5.43 -21.59
C TYR A 116 -20.67 -4.49 -20.45
N PRO A 117 -20.50 -4.98 -19.21
CA PRO A 117 -20.14 -4.15 -18.06
C PRO A 117 -18.66 -3.79 -18.09
N ILE A 118 -18.26 -2.91 -19.00
CA ILE A 118 -16.87 -2.45 -19.16
C ILE A 118 -16.77 -0.98 -18.81
N VAL A 119 -15.76 -0.62 -18.03
CA VAL A 119 -15.47 0.77 -17.62
C VAL A 119 -14.14 1.21 -18.21
N ASN A 120 -14.14 2.38 -18.86
CA ASN A 120 -12.91 3.02 -19.33
C ASN A 120 -12.18 3.68 -18.15
N ALA A 121 -10.96 3.25 -17.88
CA ALA A 121 -10.09 3.83 -16.87
C ALA A 121 -8.80 4.34 -17.52
N GLU A 122 -8.84 5.58 -18.02
CA GLU A 122 -7.66 6.21 -18.58
C GLU A 122 -6.72 6.67 -17.45
N THR A 123 -5.42 6.38 -17.54
CA THR A 123 -4.40 6.65 -16.51
C THR A 123 -4.40 8.08 -15.95
N ASN A 124 -4.75 9.08 -16.77
CA ASN A 124 -4.72 10.50 -16.35
C ASN A 124 -6.03 10.99 -15.71
N THR A 125 -7.09 10.17 -15.75
CA THR A 125 -8.40 10.49 -15.16
C THR A 125 -8.45 10.12 -13.68
N GLU A 126 -9.44 10.65 -12.95
CA GLU A 126 -9.65 10.31 -11.54
C GLU A 126 -9.86 8.81 -11.34
N ILE A 127 -10.73 8.19 -12.14
CA ILE A 127 -10.96 6.75 -12.08
C ILE A 127 -9.68 5.96 -12.38
N GLY A 128 -8.90 6.37 -13.38
CA GLY A 128 -7.62 5.72 -13.67
C GLY A 128 -6.64 5.78 -12.50
N LYS A 129 -6.55 6.92 -11.81
CA LYS A 129 -5.71 7.06 -10.60
C LYS A 129 -6.19 6.16 -9.47
N LEU A 130 -7.51 6.09 -9.23
CA LEU A 130 -8.09 5.20 -8.22
C LEU A 130 -7.80 3.72 -8.53
N ILE A 131 -7.97 3.31 -9.80
CA ILE A 131 -7.67 1.95 -10.24
C ILE A 131 -6.18 1.63 -10.10
N ALA A 132 -5.29 2.57 -10.42
CA ALA A 132 -3.84 2.37 -10.23
C ALA A 132 -3.45 2.16 -8.76
N VAL A 133 -4.11 2.87 -7.83
CA VAL A 133 -3.92 2.67 -6.38
C VAL A 133 -4.48 1.32 -5.93
N LYS A 134 -5.66 0.92 -6.42
CA LYS A 134 -6.30 -0.35 -6.06
C LYS A 134 -5.51 -1.56 -6.57
N TYR A 135 -4.89 -1.46 -7.75
CA TYR A 135 -4.16 -2.55 -8.40
C TYR A 135 -2.69 -2.17 -8.68
N PRO A 136 -1.84 -2.12 -7.63
CA PRO A 136 -0.47 -1.61 -7.74
C PRO A 136 0.45 -2.49 -8.62
N ASN A 137 0.06 -3.74 -8.89
CA ASN A 137 0.83 -4.69 -9.70
C ASN A 137 0.60 -4.52 -11.22
N ILE A 138 -0.20 -3.54 -11.64
CA ILE A 138 -0.45 -3.26 -13.05
C ILE A 138 0.60 -2.29 -13.57
N HIS A 139 1.55 -2.82 -14.35
CA HIS A 139 2.69 -2.05 -14.88
C HIS A 139 2.63 -1.83 -16.39
N SER A 140 1.57 -2.32 -17.05
CA SER A 140 1.44 -2.30 -18.51
C SER A 140 0.05 -1.85 -18.95
N ILE A 141 -0.01 -1.24 -20.12
CA ILE A 141 -1.25 -0.90 -20.81
C ILE A 141 -1.21 -1.41 -22.26
N PRO A 142 -2.36 -1.77 -22.86
CA PRO A 142 -3.66 -1.90 -22.20
C PRO A 142 -3.70 -3.08 -21.22
N THR A 143 -4.46 -2.94 -20.14
CA THR A 143 -4.76 -4.06 -19.22
C THR A 143 -6.26 -4.09 -18.93
N PHE A 144 -6.86 -5.27 -19.02
CA PHE A 144 -8.24 -5.52 -18.62
C PHE A 144 -8.24 -6.16 -17.24
N ILE A 145 -9.10 -5.69 -16.34
CA ILE A 145 -9.13 -6.12 -14.93
C ILE A 145 -10.57 -6.50 -14.58
N CYS A 146 -10.80 -7.70 -14.06
CA CYS A 146 -12.08 -8.01 -13.44
C CYS A 146 -12.14 -7.33 -12.06
N TYR A 147 -13.11 -6.44 -11.83
CA TYR A 147 -13.12 -5.59 -10.64
C TYR A 147 -13.28 -6.38 -9.34
N GLY A 148 -14.06 -7.46 -9.35
CA GLY A 148 -14.25 -8.26 -8.15
C GLY A 148 -13.12 -9.23 -7.86
N SER A 149 -12.72 -10.02 -8.87
CA SER A 149 -11.68 -11.04 -8.67
C SER A 149 -10.25 -10.52 -8.78
N GLY A 150 -10.04 -9.31 -9.32
CA GLY A 150 -8.71 -8.73 -9.57
C GLY A 150 -7.92 -9.44 -10.68
N LYS A 151 -8.50 -10.44 -11.35
CA LYS A 151 -7.86 -11.14 -12.48
C LYS A 151 -7.62 -10.17 -13.63
N THR A 152 -6.51 -10.36 -14.33
CA THR A 152 -6.09 -9.45 -15.41
C THR A 152 -5.86 -10.16 -16.74
N LYS A 153 -6.05 -9.40 -17.82
CA LYS A 153 -5.66 -9.76 -19.18
C LYS A 153 -4.83 -8.61 -19.74
N ILE A 154 -3.54 -8.84 -19.94
CA ILE A 154 -2.58 -7.80 -20.35
C ILE A 154 -2.42 -7.80 -21.87
N GLY A 155 -2.30 -6.60 -22.44
CA GLY A 155 -1.98 -6.39 -23.85
C GLY A 155 -3.20 -6.43 -24.76
N LYS A 156 -2.93 -6.30 -26.07
CA LYS A 156 -3.96 -6.32 -27.12
C LYS A 156 -4.70 -7.66 -27.11
N GLN A 157 -6.02 -7.62 -27.16
CA GLN A 157 -6.88 -8.80 -27.28
C GLN A 157 -7.61 -8.77 -28.62
N ASN A 158 -7.96 -9.94 -29.15
CA ASN A 158 -9.03 -10.01 -30.15
C ASN A 158 -10.39 -9.88 -29.44
N LYS A 159 -11.45 -9.68 -30.23
CA LYS A 159 -12.79 -9.43 -29.69
C LYS A 159 -13.32 -10.62 -28.90
N GLU A 160 -13.08 -11.82 -29.41
CA GLU A 160 -13.54 -13.09 -28.82
C GLU A 160 -12.91 -13.35 -27.46
N ALA A 161 -11.59 -13.15 -27.33
CA ALA A 161 -10.90 -13.30 -26.06
C ALA A 161 -11.29 -12.24 -25.04
N LEU A 162 -11.64 -11.03 -25.49
CA LEU A 162 -12.15 -9.99 -24.61
C LEU A 162 -13.57 -10.32 -24.11
N ILE A 163 -14.45 -10.82 -24.98
CA ILE A 163 -15.79 -11.30 -24.59
C ILE A 163 -15.67 -12.45 -23.57
N ASP A 164 -14.85 -13.47 -23.86
CA ASP A 164 -14.60 -14.59 -22.94
C ASP A 164 -14.11 -14.12 -21.56
N PHE A 165 -13.24 -13.10 -21.54
CA PHE A 165 -12.77 -12.52 -20.29
C PHE A 165 -13.89 -11.79 -19.51
N VAL A 166 -14.75 -11.04 -20.20
CA VAL A 166 -15.89 -10.35 -19.58
C VAL A 166 -16.91 -11.35 -19.04
N ASP A 167 -17.21 -12.40 -19.80
CA ASP A 167 -18.15 -13.44 -19.38
C ASP A 167 -17.65 -14.21 -18.15
N LYS A 168 -16.35 -14.55 -18.11
CA LYS A 168 -15.73 -15.16 -16.93
C LYS A 168 -15.79 -14.24 -15.71
N CYS A 169 -15.53 -12.95 -15.89
CA CYS A 169 -15.63 -11.97 -14.80
C CYS A 169 -17.05 -11.93 -14.20
N ARG A 170 -18.08 -12.04 -15.05
CA ARG A 170 -19.49 -12.03 -14.62
C ARG A 170 -19.93 -13.26 -13.83
N VAL A 171 -19.28 -14.40 -14.03
CA VAL A 171 -19.56 -15.62 -13.26
C VAL A 171 -18.91 -15.55 -11.87
N GLU A 172 -17.77 -14.90 -11.76
CA GLU A 172 -16.98 -14.83 -10.53
C GLU A 172 -17.47 -13.79 -9.52
N GLY A 173 -18.15 -12.73 -9.96
CA GLY A 173 -18.72 -11.70 -9.07
C GLY A 173 -20.19 -11.94 -8.70
N LYS A 174 -20.66 -13.19 -8.73
CA LYS A 174 -21.93 -13.64 -8.13
C LYS A 174 -21.65 -14.42 -6.85
#